data_AF-A0A0S2KBR9-F1
#
_entry.id   AF-A0A0S2KBR9-F1
#
_cell.length_a   1.000
_cell.length_b   1.000
_cell.length_c   1.000
_cell.angle_alpha   90.00
_cell.angle_beta   90.00
_cell.angle_gamma   90.00
#
_symmetry.space_group_name_H-M   'P 1'
#
loop_
_entity.id
_entity.type
_entity.pdbx_description
1 polymer ?
#
loop_
_entity_poly.entity_id
_entity_poly.type
_entity_poly.pdbx_seq_one_letter_code
_entity_poly.pdbx_strand_id
1 'polypeptide(L)'
;MNLEDLGNIGELIAAIATIATLVYLALQIRQNNDATRISAGQSILSSLNESLQVASSSPQTARVLILGQSDFETLPDDEKAQFTVWVFSWFRVLEQGEYYHRKGYLEDEVWQGHVEHLKQIMKSDAVAQWWESRHHFFNDDFQALVNEARIAETEAKLPRDVIEKIIIES
;
A
#
# COMPACT_ATOMS: atom_id res chain seq x y z
N MET A 1 -28.67 -60.17 -12.96
CA MET A 1 -28.72 -58.80 -12.40
C MET A 1 -30.16 -58.52 -12.06
N ASN A 2 -30.47 -58.36 -10.78
CA ASN A 2 -31.79 -57.92 -10.33
C ASN A 2 -31.83 -56.37 -10.30
N LEU A 3 -32.98 -55.79 -9.98
CA LEU A 3 -33.14 -54.33 -9.89
C LEU A 3 -32.27 -53.70 -8.78
N GLU A 4 -31.98 -54.45 -7.73
CA GLU A 4 -31.16 -54.06 -6.59
C GLU A 4 -29.67 -53.92 -6.97
N ASP A 5 -29.13 -54.86 -7.76
CA ASP A 5 -27.78 -54.80 -8.32
C ASP A 5 -27.59 -53.54 -9.17
N LEU A 6 -28.61 -53.16 -9.96
CA LEU A 6 -28.60 -51.96 -10.80
C LEU A 6 -28.65 -50.69 -9.95
N GLY A 7 -29.45 -50.69 -8.89
CA GLY A 7 -29.53 -49.60 -7.90
C GLY A 7 -28.20 -49.37 -7.20
N ASN A 8 -27.56 -50.44 -6.72
CA ASN A 8 -26.25 -50.38 -6.05
C ASN A 8 -25.15 -49.82 -6.96
N ILE A 9 -25.17 -50.14 -8.26
CA ILE A 9 -24.24 -49.54 -9.24
C ILE A 9 -24.54 -48.04 -9.43
N GLY A 10 -25.82 -47.67 -9.51
CA GLY A 10 -26.25 -46.27 -9.62
C GLY A 10 -25.81 -45.43 -8.41
N GLU A 11 -25.98 -45.97 -7.20
CA GLU A 11 -25.51 -45.34 -5.96
C GLU A 11 -24.00 -45.19 -5.91
N LEU A 12 -23.24 -46.21 -6.32
CA LEU A 12 -21.78 -46.15 -6.41
C LEU A 12 -21.34 -45.05 -7.38
N ILE A 13 -21.94 -44.97 -8.56
CA ILE A 13 -21.64 -43.93 -9.55
C ILE A 13 -21.99 -42.54 -8.99
N ALA A 14 -23.14 -42.39 -8.34
CA ALA A 14 -23.56 -41.13 -7.74
C ALA A 14 -22.62 -40.69 -6.60
N ALA A 15 -22.15 -41.63 -5.77
CA ALA A 15 -21.18 -41.36 -4.72
C ALA A 15 -19.83 -40.90 -5.29
N ILE A 16 -19.33 -41.58 -6.32
CA ILE A 16 -18.08 -41.20 -7.01
C ILE A 16 -18.23 -39.82 -7.65
N ALA A 17 -19.34 -39.55 -8.35
CA ALA A 17 -19.62 -38.26 -8.96
C ALA A 17 -19.66 -37.13 -7.90
N THR A 18 -20.31 -37.38 -6.76
CA THR A 18 -20.37 -36.42 -5.64
C THR A 18 -18.98 -36.10 -5.10
N ILE A 19 -18.14 -37.11 -4.87
CA ILE A 19 -16.76 -36.90 -4.41
C ILE A 19 -15.96 -36.09 -5.44
N ALA A 20 -16.08 -36.42 -6.73
CA ALA A 20 -15.42 -35.69 -7.80
C ALA A 20 -15.86 -34.21 -7.84
N THR A 21 -17.16 -33.94 -7.68
CA THR A 21 -17.69 -32.57 -7.59
C THR A 21 -17.14 -31.82 -6.37
N LEU A 22 -17.06 -32.46 -5.20
CA LEU A 22 -16.50 -31.83 -4.01
C LEU A 22 -15.00 -31.52 -4.17
N VAL A 23 -14.23 -32.41 -4.78
CA VAL A 23 -12.81 -32.17 -5.10
C VAL A 23 -12.67 -31.00 -6.08
N TYR A 24 -13.49 -30.97 -7.14
CA TYR A 24 -13.51 -29.87 -8.09
C TYR A 24 -13.84 -28.54 -7.40
N LEU A 25 -14.88 -28.51 -6.55
CA LEU A 25 -15.28 -27.30 -5.82
C LEU A 25 -14.17 -26.81 -4.87
N ALA A 26 -13.50 -27.73 -4.17
CA ALA A 26 -12.38 -27.38 -3.30
C ALA A 26 -11.22 -26.76 -4.08
N LEU A 27 -10.88 -27.31 -5.26
CA LEU A 27 -9.87 -26.73 -6.15
C LEU A 27 -10.31 -25.37 -6.71
N GLN A 28 -11.58 -25.25 -7.10
CA GLN A 28 -12.16 -24.02 -7.60
C GLN A 28 -12.11 -22.89 -6.56
N ILE A 29 -12.45 -23.19 -5.29
CA ILE A 29 -12.37 -22.22 -4.19
C ILE A 29 -10.93 -21.77 -3.95
N ARG A 30 -9.96 -22.69 -3.99
CA ARG A 30 -8.53 -22.34 -3.86
C ARG A 30 -8.08 -21.39 -4.96
N GLN A 31 -8.38 -21.71 -6.22
CA GLN A 31 -8.04 -20.87 -7.36
C GLN A 31 -8.73 -19.49 -7.28
N ASN A 32 -9.98 -19.45 -6.84
CA ASN A 32 -10.72 -18.21 -6.66
C ASN A 32 -10.11 -17.33 -5.55
N ASN A 33 -9.71 -17.94 -4.43
CA ASN A 33 -9.04 -17.23 -3.35
C ASN A 33 -7.70 -16.63 -3.82
N ASP A 34 -6.92 -17.37 -4.58
CA ASP A 34 -5.64 -16.89 -5.13
C ASP A 34 -5.87 -15.73 -6.12
N ALA A 35 -6.84 -15.85 -7.03
CA ALA A 35 -7.20 -14.79 -7.95
C ALA A 35 -7.70 -13.52 -7.23
N THR A 36 -8.51 -13.68 -6.19
CA THR A 36 -8.99 -12.57 -5.36
C THR A 36 -7.84 -11.90 -4.62
N ARG A 37 -6.89 -12.67 -4.09
CA ARG A 37 -5.67 -12.14 -3.44
C ARG A 37 -4.84 -11.30 -4.40
N ILE A 38 -4.57 -11.80 -5.59
CA ILE A 38 -3.82 -11.08 -6.63
C ILE A 38 -4.55 -9.79 -7.02
N SER A 39 -5.86 -9.85 -7.24
CA SER A 39 -6.65 -8.68 -7.61
C SER A 39 -6.65 -7.60 -6.53
N ALA A 40 -6.77 -7.98 -5.26
CA ALA A 40 -6.67 -7.04 -4.14
C ALA A 40 -5.30 -6.37 -4.10
N GLY A 41 -4.21 -7.16 -4.19
CA GLY A 41 -2.83 -6.64 -4.25
C GLY A 41 -2.63 -5.65 -5.39
N GLN A 42 -3.10 -5.97 -6.60
CA GLN A 42 -3.02 -5.08 -7.77
C GLN A 42 -3.79 -3.77 -7.57
N SER A 43 -4.97 -3.81 -6.95
CA SER A 43 -5.76 -2.60 -6.67
C SER A 43 -5.02 -1.64 -5.72
N ILE A 44 -4.39 -2.17 -4.67
CA ILE A 44 -3.65 -1.37 -3.70
C ILE A 44 -2.40 -0.77 -4.33
N LEU A 45 -1.65 -1.58 -5.09
CA LEU A 45 -0.51 -1.12 -5.85
C LEU A 45 -0.88 -0.01 -6.82
N SER A 46 -2.03 -0.12 -7.49
CA SER A 46 -2.57 0.93 -8.35
C SER A 46 -2.79 2.22 -7.58
N SER A 47 -3.41 2.18 -6.40
CA SER A 47 -3.64 3.37 -5.57
C SER A 47 -2.34 4.00 -5.04
N LEU A 48 -1.35 3.19 -4.67
CA LEU A 48 -0.03 3.66 -4.27
C LEU A 48 0.69 4.36 -5.44
N ASN A 49 0.66 3.75 -6.63
CA ASN A 49 1.25 4.31 -7.83
C ASN A 49 0.54 5.59 -8.28
N GLU A 50 -0.79 5.65 -8.23
CA GLU A 50 -1.56 6.84 -8.57
C GLU A 50 -1.18 8.02 -7.66
N SER A 51 -1.01 7.76 -6.36
CA SER A 51 -0.58 8.78 -5.39
C SER A 51 0.81 9.36 -5.73
N LEU A 52 1.73 8.50 -6.17
CA LEU A 52 3.05 8.92 -6.65
C LEU A 52 2.95 9.63 -8.01
N GLN A 53 2.04 9.21 -8.87
CA GLN A 53 1.86 9.82 -10.18
C GLN A 53 1.33 11.24 -10.08
N VAL A 54 0.41 11.50 -9.14
CA VAL A 54 -0.05 12.87 -8.79
C VAL A 54 1.14 13.74 -8.40
N ALA A 55 2.09 13.21 -7.62
CA ALA A 55 3.30 13.94 -7.24
C ALA A 55 4.15 14.39 -8.45
N SER A 56 4.15 13.58 -9.51
CA SER A 56 4.87 13.85 -10.76
C SER A 56 4.03 14.50 -11.87
N SER A 57 2.78 14.86 -11.59
CA SER A 57 1.80 15.27 -12.62
C SER A 57 2.12 16.58 -13.33
N SER A 58 2.85 17.48 -12.66
CA SER A 58 3.28 18.76 -13.23
C SER A 58 4.58 19.22 -12.55
N PRO A 59 5.40 20.04 -13.23
CA PRO A 59 6.58 20.66 -12.63
C PRO A 59 6.25 21.45 -11.36
N GLN A 60 5.11 22.13 -11.33
CA GLN A 60 4.64 22.92 -10.19
C GLN A 60 4.36 22.01 -8.99
N THR A 61 3.62 20.91 -9.18
CA THR A 61 3.32 19.96 -8.09
C THR A 61 4.60 19.28 -7.59
N ALA A 62 5.49 18.88 -8.50
CA ALA A 62 6.78 18.31 -8.13
C ALA A 62 7.62 19.29 -7.28
N ARG A 63 7.68 20.57 -7.67
CA ARG A 63 8.36 21.62 -6.89
C ARG A 63 7.78 21.74 -5.48
N VAL A 64 6.46 21.83 -5.34
CA VAL A 64 5.79 21.94 -4.03
C VAL A 64 6.11 20.75 -3.14
N LEU A 65 6.14 19.53 -3.67
CA LEU A 65 6.44 18.34 -2.89
C LEU A 65 7.91 18.19 -2.49
N ILE A 66 8.82 18.65 -3.34
CA ILE A 66 10.25 18.67 -3.03
C ILE A 66 10.52 19.71 -1.94
N LEU A 67 10.08 20.95 -2.15
CA LEU A 67 10.28 22.03 -1.19
C LEU A 67 9.48 21.80 0.09
N GLY A 68 8.29 21.22 0.03
CA GLY A 68 7.52 20.87 1.23
C GLY A 68 8.24 19.86 2.13
N GLN A 69 9.12 19.02 1.56
CA GLN A 69 9.97 18.13 2.34
C GLN A 69 11.25 18.80 2.85
N SER A 70 11.91 19.64 2.05
CA SER A 70 13.23 20.18 2.38
C SER A 70 13.24 21.58 2.99
N ASP A 71 12.25 22.40 2.68
CA ASP A 71 12.16 23.81 3.06
C ASP A 71 10.69 24.29 3.15
N PHE A 72 9.89 23.58 3.95
CA PHE A 72 8.44 23.81 4.05
C PHE A 72 8.08 25.26 4.38
N GLU A 73 8.88 25.94 5.22
CA GLU A 73 8.54 27.28 5.70
C GLU A 73 8.60 28.37 4.64
N THR A 74 9.39 28.18 3.57
CA THR A 74 9.49 29.14 2.46
C THR A 74 8.37 29.02 1.44
N LEU A 75 7.54 27.97 1.53
CA LEU A 75 6.36 27.81 0.70
C LEU A 75 5.28 28.86 1.05
N PRO A 76 4.60 29.44 0.04
CA PRO A 76 3.33 30.15 0.22
C PRO A 76 2.27 29.29 0.94
N ASP A 77 1.30 29.93 1.61
CA ASP A 77 0.30 29.24 2.42
C ASP A 77 -0.57 28.24 1.63
N ASP A 78 -0.87 28.55 0.38
CA ASP A 78 -1.60 27.66 -0.54
C ASP A 78 -0.76 26.44 -0.94
N GLU A 79 0.54 26.63 -1.21
CA GLU A 79 1.48 25.53 -1.47
C GLU A 79 1.70 24.65 -0.21
N LYS A 80 1.78 25.26 0.98
CA LYS A 80 1.82 24.53 2.27
C LYS A 80 0.57 23.67 2.47
N ALA A 81 -0.60 24.22 2.17
CA ALA A 81 -1.86 23.47 2.24
C ALA A 81 -1.89 22.31 1.25
N GLN A 82 -1.44 22.53 0.01
CA GLN A 82 -1.33 21.49 -1.01
C GLN A 82 -0.39 20.36 -0.56
N PHE A 83 0.80 20.68 -0.05
CA PHE A 83 1.73 19.70 0.48
C PHE A 83 1.10 18.89 1.63
N THR A 84 0.47 19.57 2.58
CA THR A 84 -0.18 18.95 3.74
C THR A 84 -1.27 17.95 3.34
N VAL A 85 -2.10 18.31 2.36
CA VAL A 85 -3.15 17.44 1.82
C VAL A 85 -2.55 16.24 1.10
N TRP A 86 -1.47 16.44 0.35
CA TRP A 86 -0.77 15.33 -0.31
C TRP A 86 -0.17 14.34 0.70
N VAL A 87 0.52 14.83 1.74
CA VAL A 87 1.05 13.98 2.82
C VAL A 87 -0.08 13.17 3.46
N PHE A 88 -1.20 13.82 3.81
CA PHE A 88 -2.35 13.12 4.37
C PHE A 88 -2.88 12.02 3.45
N SER A 89 -3.09 12.34 2.17
CA SER A 89 -3.58 11.38 1.17
C SER A 89 -2.64 10.18 1.03
N TRP A 90 -1.33 10.44 0.91
CA TRP A 90 -0.34 9.39 0.76
C TRP A 90 -0.27 8.47 1.99
N PHE A 91 -0.32 9.03 3.21
CA PHE A 91 -0.37 8.25 4.44
C PHE A 91 -1.65 7.41 4.53
N ARG A 92 -2.79 7.90 4.04
CA ARG A 92 -4.05 7.11 3.99
C ARG A 92 -3.98 5.94 3.03
N VAL A 93 -3.22 6.05 1.94
CA VAL A 93 -2.99 4.92 1.04
C VAL A 93 -2.00 3.93 1.64
N LEU A 94 -0.95 4.41 2.32
CA LEU A 94 -0.03 3.54 3.07
C LEU A 94 -0.74 2.78 4.20
N GLU A 95 -1.63 3.42 4.96
CA GLU A 95 -2.43 2.76 6.00
C GLU A 95 -3.27 1.62 5.44
N GLN A 96 -3.87 1.81 4.26
CA GLN A 96 -4.58 0.74 3.58
C GLN A 96 -3.61 -0.37 3.13
N GLY A 97 -2.45 0.00 2.57
CA GLY A 97 -1.40 -0.95 2.21
C GLY A 97 -0.95 -1.82 3.39
N GLU A 98 -0.72 -1.21 4.55
CA GLU A 98 -0.38 -1.87 5.81
C GLU A 98 -1.47 -2.87 6.22
N TYR A 99 -2.72 -2.44 6.21
CA TYR A 99 -3.85 -3.29 6.56
C TYR A 99 -3.92 -4.53 5.66
N TYR A 100 -3.80 -4.34 4.34
CA TYR A 100 -3.87 -5.46 3.39
C TYR A 100 -2.62 -6.35 3.41
N HIS A 101 -1.44 -5.78 3.69
CA HIS A 101 -0.22 -6.54 3.93
C HIS A 101 -0.40 -7.49 5.13
N ARG A 102 -0.88 -7.00 6.27
CA ARG A 102 -1.17 -7.84 7.45
C ARG A 102 -2.22 -8.92 7.19
N LYS A 103 -3.16 -8.67 6.29
CA LYS A 103 -4.16 -9.68 5.87
C LYS A 103 -3.60 -10.70 4.86
N GLY A 104 -2.34 -10.54 4.44
CA GLY A 104 -1.69 -11.40 3.47
C GLY A 104 -2.20 -11.17 2.06
N TYR A 105 -2.66 -9.96 1.71
CA TYR A 105 -3.07 -9.63 0.34
C TYR A 105 -2.00 -8.89 -0.46
N LEU A 106 -0.95 -8.40 0.22
CA LEU A 106 0.20 -7.76 -0.38
C LEU A 106 1.45 -8.59 -0.06
N GLU A 107 2.33 -8.78 -1.04
CA GLU A 107 3.60 -9.50 -0.86
C GLU A 107 4.58 -8.67 -0.03
N ASP A 108 5.40 -9.34 0.78
CA ASP A 108 6.36 -8.71 1.69
C ASP A 108 7.38 -7.86 0.92
N GLU A 109 7.90 -8.38 -0.19
CA GLU A 109 8.88 -7.71 -1.04
C GLU A 109 8.34 -6.40 -1.62
N VAL A 110 7.07 -6.40 -2.01
CA VAL A 110 6.39 -5.23 -2.54
C VAL A 110 6.16 -4.20 -1.43
N TRP A 111 5.65 -4.67 -0.28
CA TRP A 111 5.37 -3.80 0.86
C TRP A 111 6.62 -3.13 1.41
N GLN A 112 7.73 -3.87 1.50
CA GLN A 112 8.98 -3.36 2.05
C GLN A 112 9.47 -2.12 1.29
N GLY A 113 9.32 -2.07 -0.04
CA GLY A 113 9.69 -0.89 -0.83
C GLY A 113 8.92 0.38 -0.41
N HIS A 114 7.64 0.24 -0.04
CA HIS A 114 6.84 1.35 0.47
C HIS A 114 7.24 1.75 1.89
N VAL A 115 7.61 0.79 2.74
CA VAL A 115 8.14 1.05 4.09
C VAL A 115 9.47 1.81 4.03
N GLU A 116 10.37 1.45 3.11
CA GLU A 116 11.62 2.19 2.90
C GLU A 116 11.37 3.62 2.41
N HIS A 117 10.37 3.81 1.54
CA HIS A 117 9.97 5.16 1.12
C HIS A 117 9.37 5.98 2.27
N LEU A 118 8.56 5.37 3.14
CA LEU A 118 8.05 5.98 4.36
C LEU A 118 9.18 6.43 5.28
N LYS A 119 10.17 5.57 5.55
CA LYS A 119 11.36 5.93 6.33
C LYS A 119 12.07 7.15 5.74
N GLN A 120 12.21 7.20 4.41
CA GLN A 120 12.85 8.33 3.74
C GLN A 120 12.08 9.63 3.90
N ILE A 121 10.75 9.62 3.70
CA ILE A 121 9.92 10.82 3.83
C ILE A 121 9.85 11.32 5.28
N MET A 122 9.83 10.40 6.26
CA MET A 122 9.82 10.74 7.69
C MET A 122 11.09 11.46 8.17
N LYS A 123 12.15 11.52 7.36
CA LYS A 123 13.34 12.35 7.63
C LYS A 123 13.09 13.85 7.43
N SER A 124 12.01 14.22 6.76
CA SER A 124 11.60 15.61 6.65
C SER A 124 11.03 16.10 7.98
N ASP A 125 11.61 17.17 8.54
CA ASP A 125 11.10 17.81 9.76
C ASP A 125 9.64 18.24 9.59
N ALA A 126 9.26 18.69 8.39
CA ALA A 126 7.89 19.10 8.10
C ALA A 126 6.90 17.93 8.19
N VAL A 127 7.26 16.77 7.63
CA VAL A 127 6.41 15.57 7.69
C VAL A 127 6.38 14.99 9.10
N ALA A 128 7.51 14.98 9.81
CA ALA A 128 7.57 14.55 11.20
C ALA A 128 6.68 15.43 12.10
N GLN A 129 6.77 16.75 11.99
CA GLN A 129 5.91 17.68 12.75
C GLN A 129 4.44 17.52 12.39
N TRP A 130 4.14 17.35 11.09
CA TRP A 130 2.78 17.06 10.64
C TRP A 130 2.24 15.79 11.30
N TRP A 131 3.03 14.72 11.36
CA TRP A 131 2.67 13.45 11.98
C TRP A 131 2.38 13.59 13.48
N GLU A 132 3.24 14.28 14.23
CA GLU A 132 3.03 14.51 15.67
C GLU A 132 1.67 15.17 15.97
N SER A 133 1.19 16.05 15.08
CA SER A 133 -0.10 16.71 15.25
C SER A 133 -1.31 15.89 14.78
N ARG A 134 -1.13 14.87 13.92
CA ARG A 134 -2.23 14.25 13.14
C ARG A 134 -2.25 12.72 13.16
N HIS A 135 -1.27 12.05 13.77
CA HIS A 135 -1.18 10.59 13.84
C HIS A 135 -2.45 9.91 14.38
N HIS A 136 -3.19 10.59 15.28
CA HIS A 136 -4.44 10.11 15.86
C HIS A 136 -5.59 9.92 14.85
N PHE A 137 -5.45 10.39 13.60
CA PHE A 137 -6.41 10.09 12.52
C PHE A 137 -6.22 8.70 11.90
N PHE A 138 -5.11 8.02 12.21
CA PHE A 138 -4.77 6.72 11.69
C PHE A 138 -4.97 5.64 12.75
N ASN A 139 -5.15 4.39 12.34
CA ASN A 139 -5.27 3.27 13.27
C ASN A 139 -3.94 2.97 14.01
N ASP A 140 -4.05 2.30 15.15
CA ASP A 140 -2.92 2.04 16.06
C ASP A 140 -1.78 1.23 15.41
N ASP A 141 -2.11 0.28 14.53
CA ASP A 141 -1.10 -0.55 13.85
C ASP A 141 -0.27 0.29 12.88
N PHE A 142 -0.91 1.15 12.10
CA PHE A 142 -0.22 2.07 11.21
C PHE A 142 0.58 3.11 12.00
N GLN A 143 0.06 3.59 13.13
CA GLN A 143 0.83 4.46 14.00
C GLN A 143 2.11 3.79 14.51
N ALA A 144 2.04 2.50 14.89
CA ALA A 144 3.20 1.73 15.30
C ALA A 144 4.25 1.61 14.17
N LEU A 145 3.81 1.33 12.93
CA LEU A 145 4.68 1.27 11.75
C LEU A 145 5.42 2.60 11.52
N VAL A 146 4.71 3.73 11.52
CA VAL A 146 5.32 5.04 11.28
C VAL A 146 6.30 5.41 12.41
N ASN A 147 5.94 5.09 13.66
CA ASN A 147 6.83 5.33 14.80
C ASN A 147 8.09 4.48 14.75
N GLU A 148 7.99 3.21 14.32
CA GLU A 148 9.14 2.35 14.06
C GLU A 148 10.02 2.92 12.93
N ALA A 149 9.40 3.32 11.83
CA ALA A 149 10.10 3.94 10.69
C ALA A 149 10.87 5.22 11.09
N ARG A 150 10.35 5.98 12.07
CA ARG A 150 10.99 7.19 12.61
C ARG A 150 12.18 6.90 13.50
N ILE A 151 12.13 5.83 14.30
CA ILE A 151 13.22 5.42 15.20
C ILE A 151 14.38 4.80 14.41
N ALA A 152 14.07 4.16 13.28
CA ALA A 152 15.00 3.30 12.57
C ALA A 152 16.22 4.00 11.93
N GLU A 153 16.28 5.32 11.73
CA GLU A 153 17.50 5.89 11.13
C GLU A 153 17.76 7.39 11.25
N THR A 154 18.89 7.69 11.90
CA THR A 154 19.58 8.99 11.98
C THR A 154 20.64 9.18 10.88
N GLU A 155 20.78 8.31 9.87
CA GLU A 155 22.02 8.29 9.04
C GLU A 155 21.94 8.47 7.52
N ALA A 156 20.79 8.41 6.83
CA ALA A 156 20.80 8.52 5.37
C ALA A 156 20.34 9.89 4.83
N LYS A 157 21.30 10.70 4.34
CA LYS A 157 21.10 12.00 3.66
C LYS A 157 20.48 11.83 2.28
N LEU A 158 19.46 12.65 1.97
CA LEU A 158 18.84 12.78 0.65
C LEU A 158 19.90 13.00 -0.45
N PRO A 159 19.73 12.44 -1.67
CA PRO A 159 20.52 12.82 -2.84
C PRO A 159 20.37 14.33 -3.10
N ARG A 160 21.44 15.08 -2.89
CA ARG A 160 21.45 16.56 -2.95
C ARG A 160 21.45 17.12 -4.37
N ASP A 161 21.69 16.28 -5.37
CA ASP A 161 21.99 16.66 -6.75
C ASP A 161 20.79 17.23 -7.53
N VAL A 162 19.57 16.79 -7.22
CA VAL A 162 18.34 17.32 -7.85
C VAL A 162 17.80 18.55 -7.11
N ILE A 163 17.91 18.56 -5.78
CA ILE A 163 17.41 19.63 -4.92
C ILE A 163 18.17 20.94 -5.17
N GLU A 164 19.50 20.88 -5.29
CA GLU A 164 20.34 22.05 -5.50
C GLU A 164 20.02 22.79 -6.81
N LYS A 165 19.61 22.08 -7.88
CA LYS A 165 19.25 22.72 -9.16
C LYS A 165 17.91 23.45 -9.12
N ILE A 166 16.93 22.92 -8.40
CA ILE A 166 15.60 23.54 -8.31
C ILE A 166 15.64 24.82 -7.47
N ILE A 167 16.44 24.86 -6.41
CA ILE A 167 16.58 26.04 -5.53
C ILE A 167 17.28 27.21 -6.24
N ILE A 168 18.20 26.94 -7.16
CA ILE A 168 18.98 27.98 -7.86
C ILE A 168 18.18 28.64 -9.01
N GLU A 169 17.16 27.97 -9.55
CA GLU A 169 16.39 28.43 -10.71
C GLU A 169 15.07 29.16 -10.36
N SER A 170 14.75 29.35 -9.07
CA SER A 170 13.57 30.11 -8.58
C SER A 170 13.94 31.48 -8.00
#